data_AF-A0A671P800-F1
#
_entry.id   AF-A0A671P800-F1
#
_cell.length_a   1.000
_cell.length_b   1.000
_cell.length_c   1.000
_cell.angle_alpha   90.00
_cell.angle_beta   90.00
_cell.angle_gamma   90.00
#
_symmetry.space_group_name_H-M   'P 1'
#
loop_
_entity.id
_entity.type
_entity.pdbx_description
1 polymer ?
#
loop_
_entity_poly.entity_id
_entity_poly.type
_entity_poly.pdbx_seq_one_letter_code
_entity_poly.pdbx_strand_id
1 'polypeptide(L)'
;ENKIFTLDIPGSAVLVFDIHEIDFHNVKDLVHVEITHRPEVCNETSEVNDFIEYHYNCSLLDGTLRDYEAPQDVVLGGGKIIDGLDEALRNMCVGERRTVIVLPHLGHGEKGGMSGIVQGSAVLRFELQLVSLQKGVPEGYLFIWLEKSPVQLFEALDSNQDQQVPLEEVSF
;
A
#
# COMPACT_ATOMS: atom_id res chain seq x y z
N GLU A 1 20.03 26.04 3.39
CA GLU A 1 20.60 26.85 2.29
C GLU A 1 20.40 26.10 0.98
N ASN A 2 19.48 26.54 0.12
CA ASN A 2 19.25 25.93 -1.20
C ASN A 2 20.25 26.55 -2.19
N LYS A 3 21.37 25.87 -2.41
CA LYS A 3 22.36 26.28 -3.40
C LYS A 3 21.87 25.84 -4.78
N ILE A 4 21.12 26.73 -5.44
CA ILE A 4 20.85 26.58 -6.87
C ILE A 4 22.20 26.75 -7.57
N PHE A 5 22.71 25.69 -8.16
CA PHE A 5 23.92 25.73 -8.97
C PHE A 5 23.61 26.49 -10.27
N THR A 6 23.74 27.82 -10.26
CA THR A 6 23.83 28.59 -11.49
C THR A 6 25.18 28.30 -12.11
N LEU A 7 25.19 27.37 -13.07
CA LEU A 7 26.33 27.15 -13.94
C LEU A 7 26.41 28.35 -14.90
N ASP A 8 27.52 29.10 -14.89
CA ASP A 8 27.75 30.20 -15.83
C ASP A 8 28.02 29.64 -17.23
N ILE A 9 26.94 29.34 -17.96
CA ILE A 9 27.01 28.83 -19.34
C ILE A 9 27.05 30.03 -20.30
N PRO A 10 28.15 30.23 -21.06
CA PRO A 10 28.28 31.36 -21.96
C PRO A 10 27.32 31.24 -23.16
N GLY A 11 26.98 32.38 -23.77
CA GLY A 11 26.14 32.42 -24.96
C GLY A 11 26.74 31.59 -26.11
N SER A 12 25.91 30.77 -26.76
CA SER A 12 26.28 29.86 -27.86
C SER A 12 27.18 28.68 -27.48
N ALA A 13 27.24 28.31 -26.19
CA ALA A 13 27.90 27.07 -25.78
C ALA A 13 27.17 25.83 -26.33
N VAL A 14 27.94 24.83 -26.76
CA VAL A 14 27.45 23.46 -26.98
C VAL A 14 27.64 22.69 -25.69
N LEU A 15 26.57 22.09 -25.17
CA LEU A 15 26.60 21.26 -23.97
C LEU A 15 26.65 19.80 -24.37
N VAL A 16 27.52 19.05 -23.72
CA VAL A 16 27.57 17.59 -23.81
C VAL A 16 27.27 17.06 -22.42
N PHE A 17 26.28 16.18 -22.33
CA PHE A 17 25.90 15.53 -21.09
C PHE A 17 26.09 14.03 -21.23
N ASP A 18 26.73 13.43 -20.24
CA ASP A 18 26.67 11.98 -20.04
C ASP A 18 25.40 11.69 -19.23
N ILE A 19 24.38 11.17 -19.92
CA ILE A 19 23.11 10.79 -19.30
C ILE A 19 23.18 9.31 -18.96
N HIS A 20 22.96 8.97 -17.69
CA HIS A 20 22.77 7.60 -17.25
C HIS A 20 21.30 7.40 -16.92
N GLU A 21 20.58 6.70 -17.81
CA GLU A 21 19.20 6.28 -17.57
C GLU A 21 19.22 5.08 -16.62
N ILE A 22 18.84 5.32 -15.36
CA ILE A 22 18.86 4.29 -14.32
C ILE A 22 17.64 3.37 -14.47
N ASP A 23 16.47 3.94 -14.76
CA ASP A 23 15.23 3.19 -15.01
C ASP A 23 14.19 4.08 -15.72
N PHE A 24 13.26 3.45 -16.45
CA PHE A 24 12.12 4.11 -17.09
C PHE A 24 10.84 3.39 -16.72
N HIS A 25 9.89 4.13 -16.13
CA HIS A 25 8.60 3.60 -15.73
C HIS A 25 7.49 4.40 -16.39
N ASN A 26 6.51 3.68 -16.94
CA ASN A 26 5.29 4.31 -17.41
C ASN A 26 4.28 4.29 -16.27
N VAL A 27 3.74 5.46 -15.91
CA VAL A 27 2.74 5.60 -14.82
C VAL A 27 1.45 4.82 -15.06
N LYS A 28 1.24 4.32 -16.28
CA LYS A 28 0.12 3.44 -16.64
C LYS A 28 0.42 1.96 -16.40
N ASP A 29 1.66 1.62 -16.07
CA ASP A 29 2.06 0.26 -15.75
C ASP A 29 1.42 -0.15 -14.43
N LEU A 30 0.87 -1.36 -14.41
CA LEU A 30 0.21 -1.96 -13.25
C LEU A 30 1.23 -2.70 -12.38
N VAL A 31 0.81 -3.07 -11.17
CA VAL A 31 1.62 -3.95 -10.33
C VAL A 31 1.85 -5.29 -11.03
N HIS A 32 3.10 -5.75 -11.05
CA HIS A 32 3.42 -7.06 -11.59
C HIS A 32 3.31 -8.12 -10.48
N VAL A 33 2.48 -9.13 -10.70
CA VAL A 33 2.19 -10.18 -9.71
C VAL A 33 2.45 -11.55 -10.34
N GLU A 34 3.34 -12.31 -9.72
CA GLU A 34 3.62 -13.71 -10.04
C GLU A 34 3.18 -14.60 -8.88
N ILE A 35 2.26 -15.53 -9.14
CA ILE A 35 1.80 -16.50 -8.13
C ILE A 35 2.81 -17.64 -8.07
N THR A 36 3.58 -17.71 -6.99
CA THR A 36 4.64 -18.72 -6.81
C THR A 36 4.12 -20.00 -6.17
N HIS A 37 3.06 -19.91 -5.38
CA HIS A 37 2.39 -21.06 -4.78
C HIS A 37 0.91 -20.76 -4.57
N ARG A 38 0.03 -21.66 -5.03
CA ARG A 38 -1.41 -21.60 -4.77
C ARG A 38 -1.87 -22.91 -4.10
N PRO A 39 -2.58 -22.85 -2.97
CA PRO A 39 -3.15 -24.02 -2.32
C PRO A 39 -4.14 -24.76 -3.23
N GLU A 40 -4.25 -26.08 -3.08
CA GLU A 40 -5.20 -26.91 -3.85
C GLU A 40 -6.66 -26.56 -3.56
N VAL A 41 -6.96 -26.22 -2.30
CA VAL A 41 -8.29 -25.77 -1.87
C VAL A 41 -8.25 -24.27 -1.67
N CYS A 42 -9.05 -23.55 -2.47
CA CYS A 42 -9.24 -22.12 -2.35
C CYS A 42 -10.71 -21.78 -2.63
N ASN A 43 -11.50 -21.77 -1.56
CA ASN A 43 -12.93 -21.48 -1.65
C ASN A 43 -13.23 -19.99 -1.48
N GLU A 44 -12.34 -19.27 -0.78
CA GLU A 44 -12.48 -17.86 -0.47
C GLU A 44 -11.19 -17.14 -0.84
N THR A 45 -11.36 -15.92 -1.35
CA THR A 45 -10.26 -15.04 -1.70
C THR A 45 -10.45 -13.69 -1.03
N SER A 46 -9.33 -13.05 -0.73
CA SER A 46 -9.28 -11.68 -0.21
C SER A 46 -9.86 -10.67 -1.21
N GLU A 47 -10.63 -9.72 -0.70
CA GLU A 47 -11.25 -8.64 -1.46
C GLU A 47 -11.16 -7.32 -0.69
N VAL A 48 -11.56 -6.22 -1.33
CA VAL A 48 -11.63 -4.91 -0.69
C VAL A 48 -12.56 -4.97 0.53
N ASN A 49 -12.16 -4.33 1.62
CA ASN A 49 -12.77 -4.32 2.95
C ASN A 49 -12.58 -5.60 3.79
N ASP A 50 -11.88 -6.62 3.29
CA ASP A 50 -11.51 -7.76 4.13
C ASP A 50 -10.34 -7.39 5.05
N PHE A 51 -10.37 -7.94 6.27
CA PHE A 51 -9.24 -7.91 7.19
C PHE A 51 -8.34 -9.11 6.93
N ILE A 52 -7.06 -8.86 6.66
CA ILE A 52 -6.09 -9.91 6.37
C ILE A 52 -4.86 -9.79 7.25
N GLU A 53 -4.23 -10.94 7.48
CA GLU A 53 -2.88 -11.03 8.02
C GLU A 53 -1.97 -11.64 6.96
N TYR A 54 -0.81 -11.02 6.74
CA TYR A 54 0.13 -11.44 5.71
C TYR A 54 1.57 -11.30 6.20
N HIS A 55 2.42 -12.21 5.71
CA HIS A 55 3.86 -12.13 5.90
C HIS A 55 4.50 -11.59 4.63
N TYR A 56 5.54 -10.78 4.74
CA TYR A 56 6.30 -10.34 3.56
C TYR A 56 7.78 -10.16 3.81
N ASN A 57 8.56 -10.44 2.77
CA ASN A 57 9.92 -9.97 2.64
C ASN A 57 9.97 -8.87 1.59
N CYS A 58 10.67 -7.79 1.86
CA CYS A 58 10.85 -6.69 0.92
C CYS A 58 12.33 -6.56 0.55
N SER A 59 12.59 -6.35 -0.73
CA SER A 59 13.93 -6.07 -1.24
C SER A 59 13.89 -4.94 -2.26
N LEU A 60 14.96 -4.14 -2.24
CA LEU A 60 15.29 -3.29 -3.39
C LEU A 60 15.86 -4.17 -4.52
N LEU A 61 15.80 -3.70 -5.77
CA LEU A 61 16.37 -4.44 -6.91
C LEU A 61 17.88 -4.69 -6.79
N ASP A 62 18.59 -3.92 -5.96
CA ASP A 62 20.01 -4.13 -5.66
C ASP A 62 20.27 -5.31 -4.70
N GLY A 63 19.21 -5.99 -4.24
CA GLY A 63 19.28 -7.13 -3.33
C GLY A 63 19.35 -6.74 -1.84
N THR A 64 19.23 -5.46 -1.50
CA THR A 64 19.11 -5.02 -0.10
C THR A 64 17.80 -5.55 0.48
N LEU A 65 17.92 -6.62 1.27
CA LEU A 65 16.79 -7.34 1.88
C LEU A 65 16.42 -6.73 3.22
N ARG A 66 15.12 -6.56 3.42
CA ARG A 66 14.45 -6.26 4.68
C ARG A 66 13.43 -7.36 4.93
N ASP A 67 13.80 -8.28 5.81
CA ASP A 67 12.90 -9.31 6.32
C ASP A 67 12.03 -8.71 7.43
N TYR A 68 10.74 -9.01 7.39
CA TYR A 68 9.78 -8.65 8.41
C TYR A 68 9.27 -9.93 9.06
N GLU A 69 9.99 -10.38 10.09
CA GLU A 69 9.76 -11.68 10.75
C GLU A 69 8.34 -11.84 11.36
N ALA A 70 7.65 -10.72 11.64
CA ALA A 70 6.31 -10.73 12.21
C ALA A 70 5.24 -10.49 11.13
N PRO A 71 4.17 -11.31 11.07
CA PRO A 71 3.03 -11.02 10.22
C PRO A 71 2.48 -9.61 10.47
N GLN A 72 2.00 -8.97 9.41
CA GLN A 72 1.32 -7.68 9.46
C GLN A 72 -0.16 -7.87 9.15
N ASP A 73 -1.00 -7.02 9.73
CA ASP A 73 -2.43 -6.99 9.48
C ASP A 73 -2.87 -5.70 8.77
N VAL A 74 -3.87 -5.81 7.91
CA VAL A 74 -4.43 -4.67 7.18
C VAL A 74 -5.87 -4.94 6.75
N VAL A 75 -6.66 -3.87 6.63
CA VAL A 75 -7.93 -3.88 5.90
C VAL A 75 -7.67 -3.45 4.46
N LEU A 76 -7.94 -4.34 3.50
CA LEU A 76 -7.71 -4.07 2.08
C LEU A 76 -8.57 -2.92 1.58
N GLY A 77 -7.97 -2.04 0.77
CA GLY A 77 -8.58 -0.81 0.27
C GLY A 77 -8.70 0.32 1.31
N GLY A 78 -8.18 0.13 2.53
CA GLY A 78 -8.23 1.13 3.60
C GLY A 78 -7.16 2.24 3.52
N GLY A 79 -6.31 2.25 2.49
CA GLY A 79 -5.26 3.26 2.30
C GLY A 79 -4.18 3.28 3.39
N LYS A 80 -3.93 2.13 4.04
CA LYS A 80 -2.96 1.98 5.13
C LYS A 80 -1.59 1.49 4.67
N ILE A 81 -1.52 0.90 3.49
CA ILE A 81 -0.31 0.38 2.84
C ILE A 81 -0.17 0.98 1.44
N ILE A 82 1.00 0.81 0.81
CA ILE A 82 1.23 1.28 -0.55
C ILE A 82 0.29 0.59 -1.56
N ASP A 83 -0.16 1.33 -2.57
CA ASP A 83 -1.18 0.89 -3.52
C ASP A 83 -0.83 -0.42 -4.21
N GLY A 84 0.44 -0.60 -4.62
CA GLY A 84 0.88 -1.84 -5.28
C GLY A 84 0.81 -3.07 -4.37
N LEU A 85 1.02 -2.91 -3.06
CA LEU A 85 0.89 -4.01 -2.11
C LEU A 85 -0.58 -4.33 -1.84
N ASP A 86 -1.43 -3.30 -1.72
CA ASP A 86 -2.88 -3.46 -1.57
C ASP A 86 -3.47 -4.20 -2.77
N GLU A 87 -3.13 -3.79 -4.00
CA GLU A 87 -3.57 -4.46 -5.22
C GLU A 87 -3.08 -5.91 -5.30
N ALA A 88 -1.82 -6.16 -4.93
CA ALA A 88 -1.22 -7.49 -5.02
C ALA A 88 -1.70 -8.47 -3.94
N LEU A 89 -2.32 -7.99 -2.86
CA LEU A 89 -2.91 -8.82 -1.80
C LEU A 89 -4.37 -9.19 -2.07
N ARG A 90 -5.01 -8.62 -3.09
CA ARG A 90 -6.38 -8.97 -3.51
C ARG A 90 -6.43 -10.29 -4.27
N ASN A 91 -7.59 -10.93 -4.29
CA ASN A 91 -7.85 -12.21 -4.97
C ASN A 91 -6.89 -13.33 -4.55
N MET A 92 -6.45 -13.32 -3.29
CA MET A 92 -5.43 -14.24 -2.76
C MET A 92 -6.08 -15.24 -1.80
N CYS A 93 -5.66 -16.50 -1.88
CA CYS A 93 -6.12 -17.56 -0.99
C CYS A 93 -5.25 -17.63 0.26
N VAL A 94 -5.81 -18.03 1.40
CA VAL A 94 -5.00 -18.27 2.62
C VAL A 94 -3.97 -19.36 2.34
N GLY A 95 -2.70 -19.09 2.62
CA GLY A 95 -1.56 -19.96 2.29
C GLY A 95 -0.98 -19.79 0.88
N GLU A 96 -1.57 -18.94 0.03
CA GLU A 96 -0.98 -18.55 -1.25
C GLU A 96 0.30 -17.75 -1.03
N ARG A 97 1.23 -17.81 -1.99
CA ARG A 97 2.44 -17.00 -2.02
C ARG A 97 2.63 -16.35 -3.38
N ARG A 98 3.16 -15.12 -3.36
CA ARG A 98 3.37 -14.31 -4.56
C ARG A 98 4.73 -13.64 -4.53
N THR A 99 5.33 -13.47 -5.70
CA THR A 99 6.38 -12.49 -5.93
C THR A 99 5.77 -11.29 -6.64
N VAL A 100 6.02 -10.10 -6.11
CA VAL A 100 5.38 -8.86 -6.57
C VAL A 100 6.43 -7.81 -6.83
N ILE A 101 6.36 -7.15 -8.00
CA ILE A 101 7.19 -6.00 -8.32
C ILE A 101 6.32 -4.75 -8.31
N VAL A 102 6.66 -3.83 -7.41
CA VAL A 102 5.95 -2.57 -7.21
C VAL A 102 6.81 -1.43 -7.75
N LEU A 103 6.27 -0.75 -8.76
CA LEU A 103 6.88 0.42 -9.37
C LEU A 103 6.73 1.65 -8.46
N PRO A 104 7.56 2.70 -8.64
CA PRO A 104 7.59 3.81 -7.70
C PRO A 104 6.26 4.54 -7.54
N HIS A 105 5.48 4.70 -8.61
CA HIS A 105 4.16 5.37 -8.56
C HIS A 105 3.11 4.57 -7.77
N LEU A 106 3.31 3.26 -7.58
CA LEU A 106 2.49 2.38 -6.73
C LEU A 106 3.14 2.10 -5.37
N GLY A 107 4.30 2.71 -5.10
CA GLY A 107 5.10 2.53 -3.90
C GLY A 107 5.29 3.85 -3.15
N HIS A 108 6.55 4.28 -2.98
CA HIS A 108 6.90 5.50 -2.24
C HIS A 108 7.19 6.73 -3.14
N GLY A 109 7.01 6.60 -4.45
CA GLY A 109 7.19 7.69 -5.42
C GLY A 109 8.59 8.30 -5.46
N GLU A 110 8.70 9.48 -6.05
CA GLU A 110 9.98 10.19 -6.23
C GLU A 110 10.65 10.63 -4.92
N LYS A 111 9.87 10.77 -3.84
CA LYS A 111 10.39 11.22 -2.54
C LYS A 111 11.04 10.10 -1.73
N GLY A 112 10.70 8.85 -2.04
CA GLY A 112 11.11 7.71 -1.21
C GLY A 112 10.35 7.66 0.12
N GLY A 113 10.75 6.74 0.99
CA GLY A 113 9.99 6.40 2.18
C GLY A 113 10.85 5.92 3.34
N MET A 114 10.18 5.59 4.46
CA MET A 114 10.80 4.98 5.64
C MET A 114 12.02 5.77 6.16
N SER A 115 11.88 7.09 6.35
CA SER A 115 12.95 7.96 6.86
C SER A 115 14.26 7.86 6.06
N GLY A 116 14.17 7.69 4.74
CA GLY A 116 15.31 7.64 3.81
C GLY A 116 15.89 6.25 3.56
N ILE A 117 15.28 5.19 4.13
CA ILE A 117 15.66 3.80 3.83
C ILE A 117 15.28 3.45 2.38
N VAL A 118 14.07 3.80 1.97
CA VAL A 118 13.63 3.60 0.59
C VAL A 118 13.96 4.87 -0.19
N GLN A 119 14.84 4.74 -1.18
CA GLN A 119 15.24 5.85 -2.04
C GLN A 119 14.08 6.31 -2.92
N GLY A 120 14.15 7.56 -3.37
CA GLY A 120 13.23 8.10 -4.36
C GLY A 120 13.26 7.28 -5.64
N SER A 121 12.08 7.05 -6.23
CA SER A 121 11.92 6.29 -7.46
C SER A 121 12.40 4.83 -7.37
N ALA A 122 12.45 4.25 -6.17
CA ALA A 122 12.84 2.86 -5.99
C ALA A 122 11.75 1.87 -6.44
N VAL A 123 12.17 0.83 -7.15
CA VAL A 123 11.35 -0.36 -7.43
C VAL A 123 11.50 -1.35 -6.27
N LEU A 124 10.38 -1.85 -5.78
CA LEU A 124 10.33 -2.77 -4.64
C LEU A 124 9.92 -4.16 -5.11
N ARG A 125 10.65 -5.18 -4.65
CA ARG A 125 10.30 -6.58 -4.84
C ARG A 125 9.82 -7.16 -3.51
N PHE A 126 8.60 -7.68 -3.51
CA PHE A 126 8.00 -8.34 -2.36
C PHE A 126 7.84 -9.84 -2.59
N GLU A 127 8.06 -10.62 -1.54
CA GLU A 127 7.63 -12.01 -1.44
C GLU A 127 6.54 -12.08 -0.38
N LEU A 128 5.31 -12.33 -0.81
CA LEU A 128 4.11 -12.28 0.04
C LEU A 128 3.63 -13.67 0.37
N GLN A 129 3.06 -13.84 1.56
CA GLN A 129 2.25 -14.98 1.94
C GLN A 129 1.00 -14.50 2.68
N LEU A 130 -0.17 -14.95 2.25
CA LEU A 130 -1.40 -14.69 2.99
C LEU A 130 -1.50 -15.68 4.15
N VAL A 131 -1.58 -15.19 5.38
CA VAL A 131 -1.57 -15.98 6.61
C VAL A 131 -3.00 -16.24 7.10
N SER A 132 -3.83 -15.20 7.15
CA SER A 132 -5.23 -15.31 7.54
C SER A 132 -6.12 -14.33 6.77
N LEU A 133 -7.40 -14.65 6.69
CA LEU A 133 -8.43 -13.86 6.01
C LEU A 133 -9.69 -13.87 6.86
N GLN A 134 -10.22 -12.68 7.16
CA GLN A 134 -11.53 -12.46 7.74
C GLN A 134 -12.34 -11.61 6.75
N LYS A 135 -13.48 -12.15 6.29
CA LYS A 135 -14.34 -11.44 5.34
C LYS A 135 -14.99 -10.23 6.00
N GLY A 136 -14.96 -9.11 5.29
CA GLY A 136 -15.47 -7.83 5.78
C GLY A 136 -14.64 -7.23 6.91
N VAL A 137 -15.11 -6.09 7.39
CA VAL A 137 -14.50 -5.37 8.51
C VAL A 137 -14.92 -6.09 9.80
N PRO A 138 -14.01 -6.40 10.75
CA PRO A 138 -14.37 -7.12 11.96
C PRO A 138 -15.47 -6.39 12.75
N GLU A 139 -16.36 -7.13 13.42
CA GLU A 139 -17.39 -6.55 14.28
C GLU A 139 -16.75 -5.61 15.31
N GLY A 140 -17.24 -4.36 15.38
CA GLY A 140 -16.75 -3.32 16.30
C GLY A 140 -15.80 -2.27 15.69
N TYR A 141 -15.42 -2.38 14.41
CA TYR A 141 -14.66 -1.34 13.71
C TYR A 141 -15.58 -0.26 13.11
N LEU A 142 -15.56 0.94 13.69
CA LEU A 142 -16.25 2.13 13.18
C LEU A 142 -15.25 3.03 12.43
N PHE A 143 -15.45 3.22 11.13
CA PHE A 143 -14.74 4.25 10.37
C PHE A 143 -15.43 5.61 10.57
N ILE A 144 -14.84 6.48 11.39
CA ILE A 144 -15.23 7.90 11.47
C ILE A 144 -14.49 8.64 10.36
N TRP A 145 -15.22 9.16 9.37
CA TRP A 145 -14.67 9.99 8.31
C TRP A 145 -14.10 11.30 8.90
N LEU A 146 -12.86 11.65 8.53
CA LEU A 146 -12.18 12.88 8.99
C LEU A 146 -12.38 14.09 8.06
N GLU A 147 -13.20 13.96 7.01
CA GLU A 147 -13.76 15.11 6.28
C GLU A 147 -15.21 15.35 6.67
N LYS A 148 -15.73 16.57 6.41
CA LYS A 148 -16.92 17.17 7.03
C LYS A 148 -17.94 16.10 7.44
N SER A 149 -17.84 15.73 8.72
CA SER A 149 -18.86 14.97 9.44
C SER A 149 -20.21 15.56 9.06
N PRO A 150 -21.21 14.75 8.66
CA PRO A 150 -22.55 15.27 8.50
C PRO A 150 -22.86 16.02 9.80
N VAL A 151 -23.17 17.30 9.66
CA VAL A 151 -23.51 18.13 10.82
C VAL A 151 -24.65 17.39 11.48
N GLN A 152 -24.42 16.93 12.72
CA GLN A 152 -25.31 16.06 13.51
C GLN A 152 -25.19 14.53 13.31
N LEU A 153 -23.98 14.02 13.01
CA LEU A 153 -23.73 12.56 12.99
C LEU A 153 -24.20 11.84 14.27
N PHE A 154 -24.00 12.44 15.43
CA PHE A 154 -24.46 11.88 16.70
C PHE A 154 -25.98 11.72 16.72
N GLU A 155 -26.73 12.73 16.28
CA GLU A 155 -28.21 12.69 16.22
C GLU A 155 -28.73 11.70 15.17
N ALA A 156 -27.93 11.37 14.16
CA ALA A 156 -28.26 10.35 13.17
C ALA A 156 -28.01 8.91 13.66
N LEU A 157 -27.07 8.74 14.60
CA LEU A 157 -26.71 7.44 15.18
C LEU A 157 -27.46 7.13 16.48
N ASP A 158 -27.83 8.16 17.26
CA ASP A 158 -28.67 8.08 18.44
C ASP A 158 -30.14 7.95 18.02
N SER A 159 -30.52 6.75 17.58
CA SER A 159 -31.84 6.50 17.01
C SER A 159 -32.92 6.56 18.10
N ASN A 160 -32.57 6.28 19.35
CA ASN A 160 -33.50 6.28 20.47
C ASN A 160 -33.52 7.62 21.24
N GLN A 161 -32.66 8.57 20.84
CA GLN A 161 -32.50 9.91 21.42
C GLN A 161 -32.15 9.92 22.91
N ASP A 162 -31.44 8.89 23.38
CA ASP A 162 -31.06 8.73 24.79
C ASP A 162 -29.70 9.36 25.13
N GLN A 163 -29.11 10.07 24.17
CA GLN A 163 -27.78 10.68 24.26
C GLN A 163 -26.65 9.67 24.45
N GLN A 164 -26.88 8.42 24.06
CA GLN A 164 -25.90 7.37 23.99
C GLN A 164 -25.98 6.74 22.60
N VAL A 165 -24.89 6.14 22.17
CA VAL A 165 -24.84 5.38 20.93
C VAL A 165 -24.16 4.06 21.28
N PRO A 166 -24.90 3.14 21.93
CA PRO A 166 -24.36 1.85 22.29
C PRO A 166 -24.16 1.01 21.02
N LEU A 167 -23.41 -0.11 21.13
CA LEU A 167 -23.03 -0.92 19.97
C LEU A 167 -24.25 -1.37 19.17
N GLU A 168 -25.37 -1.63 19.85
CA GLU A 168 -26.66 -2.06 19.31
C GLU A 168 -27.30 -1.03 18.37
N GLU A 169 -26.93 0.26 18.45
CA GLU A 169 -27.46 1.33 17.58
C GLU A 169 -26.58 1.61 16.36
N VAL A 170 -25.34 1.13 16.38
CA VAL A 170 -24.38 1.26 15.26
C VAL A 170 -24.15 -0.04 14.50
N SER A 171 -24.62 -1.16 15.04
CA SER A 171 -24.60 -2.47 14.38
C SER A 171 -25.91 -2.70 13.63
N PHE A 172 -25.94 -2.23 12.37
CA PHE A 172 -26.98 -2.60 11.40
C PHE A 172 -26.74 -3.98 10.80
#